data_AF-A0A6A0GTZ9-F1
#
_entry.id   AF-A0A6A0GTZ9-F1
#
_cell.length_a   1.000
_cell.length_b   1.000
_cell.length_c   1.000
_cell.angle_alpha   90.00
_cell.angle_beta   90.00
_cell.angle_gamma   90.00
#
_symmetry.space_group_name_H-M   'P 1'
#
loop_
_entity.id
_entity.type
_entity.pdbx_description
1 polymer ?
#
loop_
_entity_poly.entity_id
_entity_poly.type
_entity_poly.pdbx_seq_one_letter_code
_entity_poly.pdbx_strand_id
1 'polypeptide(L)'
;MGLLNQGLPILHSVLVNAQQHSPIFLQHGSSCNALELAIIRSNALLDYTWQQLNSKNWKDVGIQWRYLYTWSSVCLVSLLLKKLQQDLETASLSMRAIAAATARIVRLIDMGLLMGAPLPSSPLSPCASLLNSLARLDIPLEERGLNDPVEDQQEFQDTFNVQELQNQNENVIHAVTDFFMDHIMKLEPVKLLGVLDHWPALHKWNLGYLRNLAGGRTVPIEVGARYTDNDWAQELITLDQYISRYVAQTTGPPGYLAQHQLLDQIPELLDDIIVPDYCHLGNTEPRLHAWFGPKGTVSPLHHDPDHNILAQVRER
;
A
#
# COMPACT_ATOMS: atom_id res chain seq x y z
N MET A 1 11.81 -7.33 -23.76
CA MET A 1 13.27 -7.55 -23.88
C MET A 1 14.12 -6.27 -23.74
N GLY A 2 13.63 -5.06 -24.08
CA GLY A 2 14.45 -3.84 -23.98
C GLY A 2 14.83 -3.38 -22.57
N LEU A 3 13.95 -3.55 -21.57
CA LEU A 3 14.19 -3.11 -20.18
C LEU A 3 15.13 -4.05 -19.39
N LEU A 4 15.13 -5.35 -19.70
CA LEU A 4 16.05 -6.34 -19.11
C LEU A 4 17.52 -6.06 -19.46
N ASN A 5 17.78 -5.51 -20.66
CA ASN A 5 19.14 -5.22 -21.13
C ASN A 5 19.76 -3.97 -20.48
N GLN A 6 18.97 -3.08 -19.88
CA GLN A 6 19.50 -1.88 -19.19
C GLN A 6 19.78 -2.10 -17.70
N GLY A 7 19.07 -3.03 -17.06
CA GLY A 7 19.28 -3.37 -15.64
C GLY A 7 20.42 -4.36 -15.39
N LEU A 8 20.73 -5.22 -16.36
CA LEU A 8 21.77 -6.26 -16.25
C LEU A 8 23.18 -5.71 -15.93
N PRO A 9 23.66 -4.62 -16.56
CA PRO A 9 24.96 -4.04 -16.25
C PRO A 9 25.03 -3.46 -14.84
N ILE A 10 23.92 -2.89 -14.34
CA ILE A 10 23.80 -2.36 -12.97
C ILE A 10 23.77 -3.52 -11.97
N LEU A 11 22.99 -4.56 -12.23
CA LEU A 11 22.97 -5.77 -11.41
C LEU A 11 24.37 -6.39 -11.31
N HIS A 12 25.08 -6.50 -12.44
CA HIS A 12 26.44 -7.02 -12.47
C HIS A 12 27.43 -6.13 -11.70
N SER A 13 27.38 -4.81 -11.87
CA SER A 13 28.26 -3.89 -11.14
C SER A 13 27.99 -3.88 -9.63
N VAL A 14 26.73 -4.01 -9.21
CA VAL A 14 26.37 -4.11 -7.78
C VAL A 14 26.82 -5.44 -7.20
N LEU A 15 26.64 -6.56 -7.90
CA LEU A 15 27.14 -7.86 -7.44
C LEU A 15 28.67 -7.86 -7.29
N VAL A 16 29.39 -7.20 -8.20
CA VAL A 16 30.86 -7.04 -8.11
C VAL A 16 31.24 -6.12 -6.95
N ASN A 17 30.58 -4.97 -6.77
CA ASN A 17 30.86 -4.06 -5.66
C ASN A 17 30.51 -4.65 -4.28
N ALA A 18 29.42 -5.40 -4.17
CA ALA A 18 29.04 -6.11 -2.95
C ALA A 18 30.09 -7.17 -2.56
N GLN A 19 30.73 -7.81 -3.54
CA GLN A 19 31.85 -8.72 -3.31
C GLN A 19 33.14 -7.99 -2.86
N GLN A 20 33.35 -6.74 -3.30
CA GLN A 20 34.56 -5.97 -3.01
C GLN A 20 34.51 -5.18 -1.69
N HIS A 21 33.32 -4.74 -1.24
CA HIS A 21 33.20 -3.78 -0.13
C HIS A 21 32.67 -4.36 1.20
N SER A 22 32.43 -5.66 1.29
CA SER A 22 31.99 -6.28 2.54
C SER A 22 33.12 -7.12 3.16
N PRO A 23 33.79 -6.65 4.24
CA PRO A 23 34.84 -7.41 4.94
C PRO A 23 34.33 -8.70 5.62
N ILE A 24 33.03 -8.99 5.54
CA ILE A 24 32.41 -10.24 5.99
C ILE A 24 32.65 -11.40 5.00
N PHE A 25 32.97 -11.13 3.72
CA PHE A 25 32.95 -12.17 2.67
C PHE A 25 34.23 -13.01 2.51
N LEU A 26 35.33 -12.70 3.20
CA LEU A 26 36.61 -13.40 2.99
C LEU A 26 37.19 -14.11 4.21
N GLN A 27 36.47 -14.18 5.34
CA GLN A 27 36.98 -14.87 6.53
C GLN A 27 35.91 -15.62 7.31
N HIS A 28 35.16 -16.55 6.69
CA HIS A 28 34.53 -17.62 7.46
C HIS A 28 34.66 -18.94 6.71
N GLY A 29 35.44 -19.85 7.30
CA GLY A 29 35.58 -21.22 6.83
C GLY A 29 34.25 -21.98 6.88
N SER A 30 34.09 -22.89 5.92
CA SER A 30 33.39 -24.17 6.05
C SER A 30 32.22 -24.27 7.05
N SER A 31 31.05 -23.65 6.76
CA SER A 31 29.71 -24.20 7.10
C SER A 31 28.49 -23.43 6.59
N CYS A 32 28.61 -22.43 5.70
CA CYS A 32 27.43 -21.69 5.23
C CYS A 32 26.75 -22.45 4.07
N ASN A 33 25.47 -22.82 4.24
CA ASN A 33 24.70 -23.48 3.18
C ASN A 33 24.56 -22.52 1.99
N ALA A 34 24.61 -23.04 0.75
CA ALA A 34 24.47 -22.24 -0.47
C ALA A 34 23.21 -21.34 -0.47
N LEU A 35 22.12 -21.80 0.15
CA LEU A 35 20.90 -21.01 0.33
C LEU A 35 21.12 -19.78 1.25
N GLU A 36 21.81 -19.95 2.37
CA GLU A 36 22.10 -18.86 3.31
C GLU A 36 23.00 -17.81 2.66
N LEU A 37 24.02 -18.25 1.93
CA LEU A 37 24.88 -17.33 1.18
C LEU A 37 24.12 -16.56 0.11
N ALA A 38 23.16 -17.21 -0.58
CA ALA A 38 22.29 -16.54 -1.55
C ALA A 38 21.39 -15.51 -0.87
N ILE A 39 20.80 -15.81 0.29
CA ILE A 39 19.98 -14.87 1.07
C ILE A 39 20.82 -13.66 1.46
N ILE A 40 22.02 -13.86 2.01
CA ILE A 40 22.93 -12.77 2.41
C ILE A 40 23.25 -11.85 1.23
N ARG A 41 23.59 -12.42 0.07
CA ARG A 41 23.91 -11.65 -1.14
C ARG A 41 22.71 -10.88 -1.68
N SER A 42 21.54 -11.51 -1.73
CA SER A 42 20.30 -10.85 -2.17
C SER A 42 19.86 -9.74 -1.22
N ASN A 43 20.08 -9.91 0.09
CA ASN A 43 19.83 -8.85 1.07
C ASN A 43 20.77 -7.66 0.86
N ALA A 44 22.08 -7.92 0.68
CA ALA A 44 23.05 -6.86 0.41
C ALA A 44 22.74 -6.08 -0.87
N LEU A 45 22.28 -6.77 -1.93
CA LEU A 45 21.82 -6.14 -3.16
C LEU A 45 20.59 -5.25 -2.89
N LEU A 46 19.60 -5.75 -2.16
CA LEU A 46 18.42 -4.97 -1.79
C LEU A 46 18.80 -3.72 -0.98
N ASP A 47 19.66 -3.87 0.03
CA ASP A 47 20.15 -2.77 0.87
C ASP A 47 20.88 -1.70 0.04
N TYR A 48 21.75 -2.12 -0.88
CA TYR A 48 22.43 -1.19 -1.78
C TYR A 48 21.42 -0.44 -2.67
N THR A 49 20.45 -1.15 -3.24
CA THR A 49 19.42 -0.51 -4.07
C THR A 49 18.55 0.45 -3.27
N TRP A 50 18.22 0.12 -2.01
CA TRP A 50 17.54 1.02 -1.09
C TRP A 50 18.35 2.31 -0.87
N GLN A 51 19.67 2.21 -0.64
CA GLN A 51 20.53 3.38 -0.49
C GLN A 51 20.50 4.27 -1.74
N GLN A 52 20.51 3.68 -2.93
CA GLN A 52 20.41 4.44 -4.18
C GLN A 52 19.07 5.17 -4.31
N LEU A 53 17.96 4.51 -3.95
CA LEU A 53 16.63 5.12 -3.91
C LEU A 53 16.54 6.31 -2.93
N ASN A 54 17.33 6.29 -1.85
CA ASN A 54 17.32 7.31 -0.80
C ASN A 54 18.51 8.29 -0.88
N SER A 55 19.31 8.24 -1.95
CA SER A 55 20.51 9.07 -2.10
C SER A 55 20.22 10.50 -2.59
N LYS A 56 19.04 10.73 -3.16
CA LYS A 56 18.60 11.99 -3.79
C LYS A 56 17.10 12.19 -3.56
N ASN A 57 16.55 13.34 -3.96
CA ASN A 57 15.10 13.53 -3.97
C ASN A 57 14.44 12.48 -4.85
N TRP A 58 13.27 11.98 -4.45
CA TRP A 58 12.55 10.91 -5.15
C TRP A 58 12.33 11.19 -6.65
N LYS A 59 12.03 12.44 -7.02
CA LYS A 59 11.85 12.87 -8.42
C LYS A 59 13.12 12.70 -9.29
N ASP A 60 14.29 12.69 -8.66
CA ASP A 60 15.59 12.58 -9.31
C ASP A 60 16.11 11.13 -9.32
N VAL A 61 15.36 10.20 -8.73
CA VAL A 61 15.70 8.77 -8.70
C VAL A 61 15.36 8.13 -10.03
N GLY A 62 16.40 7.60 -10.70
CA GLY A 62 16.23 6.89 -11.97
C GLY A 62 15.34 5.65 -11.82
N ILE A 63 14.40 5.46 -12.76
CA ILE A 63 13.46 4.33 -12.77
C ILE A 63 14.18 2.97 -12.75
N GLN A 64 15.43 2.89 -13.23
CA GLN A 64 16.22 1.66 -13.22
C GLN A 64 16.48 1.15 -11.79
N TRP A 65 16.69 2.06 -10.84
CA TRP A 65 16.86 1.69 -9.43
C TRP A 65 15.58 1.12 -8.82
N ARG A 66 14.41 1.66 -9.19
CA ARG A 66 13.12 1.15 -8.76
C ARG A 66 12.85 -0.24 -9.33
N TYR A 67 13.14 -0.47 -10.60
CA TYR A 67 13.09 -1.82 -11.20
C TYR A 67 14.04 -2.80 -10.51
N LEU A 68 15.28 -2.37 -10.25
CA LEU A 68 16.28 -3.22 -9.57
C LEU A 68 15.87 -3.54 -8.13
N TYR A 69 15.26 -2.59 -7.41
CA TYR A 69 14.70 -2.82 -6.08
C TYR A 69 13.59 -3.88 -6.11
N THR A 70 12.71 -3.81 -7.11
CA THR A 70 11.61 -4.77 -7.30
C THR A 70 12.15 -6.18 -7.57
N TRP A 71 13.10 -6.32 -8.49
CA TRP A 71 13.73 -7.61 -8.80
C TRP A 71 14.52 -8.18 -7.63
N SER A 72 15.23 -7.35 -6.88
CA SER A 72 15.93 -7.74 -5.65
C SER A 72 14.95 -8.25 -4.60
N SER A 73 13.80 -7.58 -4.45
CA SER A 73 12.72 -8.01 -3.55
C SER A 73 12.17 -9.37 -3.97
N VAL A 74 11.84 -9.56 -5.25
CA VAL A 74 11.37 -10.86 -5.79
C VAL A 74 12.37 -11.98 -5.51
N CYS A 75 13.66 -11.74 -5.76
CA CYS A 75 14.73 -12.72 -5.52
C CYS A 75 14.82 -13.09 -4.03
N LEU A 76 14.90 -12.09 -3.15
CA LEU A 76 15.04 -12.32 -1.72
C LEU A 76 13.78 -12.99 -1.12
N VAL A 77 12.58 -12.56 -1.51
CA VAL A 77 11.31 -13.21 -1.13
C VAL A 77 11.33 -14.69 -1.50
N SER A 78 11.73 -15.02 -2.73
CA SER A 78 11.79 -16.41 -3.20
C SER A 78 12.75 -17.27 -2.37
N LEU A 79 13.91 -16.71 -2.00
CA LEU A 79 14.90 -17.40 -1.18
C LEU A 79 14.43 -17.58 0.27
N LEU A 80 13.77 -16.57 0.84
CA LEU A 80 13.20 -16.64 2.20
C LEU A 80 12.04 -17.63 2.28
N LEU A 81 11.18 -17.69 1.27
CA LEU A 81 10.13 -18.70 1.17
C LEU A 81 10.71 -20.12 1.10
N LYS A 82 11.75 -20.32 0.30
CA LYS A 82 12.46 -21.61 0.24
C LYS A 82 13.09 -21.99 1.59
N LYS A 83 13.65 -21.02 2.32
CA LYS A 83 14.21 -21.26 3.65
C LYS A 83 13.11 -21.62 4.65
N LEU A 84 12.00 -20.88 4.66
CA LEU A 84 10.84 -21.17 5.52
C LEU A 84 10.29 -22.57 5.24
N GLN A 85 10.18 -22.96 3.97
CA GLN A 85 9.79 -24.32 3.59
C GLN A 85 10.74 -25.38 4.16
N GLN A 86 12.06 -25.20 4.01
CA GLN A 86 13.04 -26.13 4.58
C GLN A 86 12.94 -26.22 6.10
N ASP A 87 12.70 -25.09 6.77
CA ASP A 87 12.58 -25.07 8.23
C ASP A 87 11.30 -25.76 8.71
N LEU A 88 10.19 -25.65 7.96
CA LEU A 88 8.96 -26.39 8.23
C LEU A 88 9.13 -27.91 8.06
N GLU A 89 9.97 -28.34 7.12
CA GLU A 89 10.23 -29.76 6.85
C GLU A 89 11.23 -30.37 7.85
N THR A 90 12.20 -29.58 8.33
CA THR A 90 13.34 -30.07 9.12
C THR A 90 13.26 -29.74 10.61
N ALA A 91 12.46 -28.76 11.00
CA ALA A 91 12.33 -28.31 12.38
C ALA A 91 10.86 -28.21 12.81
N SER A 92 10.61 -28.48 14.10
CA SER A 92 9.31 -28.18 14.71
C SER A 92 9.22 -26.68 15.01
N LEU A 93 8.88 -25.87 14.01
CA LEU A 93 8.64 -24.44 14.20
C LEU A 93 7.32 -24.22 14.96
N SER A 94 7.34 -23.29 15.93
CA SER A 94 6.11 -22.83 16.56
C SER A 94 5.30 -21.95 15.61
N MET A 95 3.98 -21.89 15.81
CA MET A 95 3.11 -20.98 15.03
C MET A 95 3.59 -19.53 15.09
N ARG A 96 4.12 -19.09 16.24
CA ARG A 96 4.68 -17.74 16.40
C ARG A 96 5.92 -17.52 15.52
N ALA A 97 6.81 -18.50 15.43
CA ALA A 97 7.99 -18.41 14.57
C ALA A 97 7.61 -18.37 13.08
N ILE A 98 6.60 -19.15 12.68
CA ILE A 98 6.06 -19.14 11.31
C ILE A 98 5.46 -17.76 11.01
N ALA A 99 4.60 -17.26 11.89
CA ALA A 99 3.98 -15.94 11.73
C ALA A 99 5.01 -14.82 11.60
N ALA A 100 6.04 -14.81 12.46
CA ALA A 100 7.12 -13.84 12.40
C ALA A 100 7.93 -13.91 11.10
N ALA A 101 8.25 -15.12 10.63
CA ALA A 101 8.94 -15.30 9.35
C ALA A 101 8.07 -14.80 8.19
N THR A 102 6.79 -15.16 8.18
CA THR A 102 5.84 -14.72 7.15
C THR A 102 5.62 -13.21 7.17
N ALA A 103 5.52 -12.57 8.34
CA ALA A 103 5.40 -11.12 8.47
C ALA A 103 6.62 -10.40 7.91
N ARG A 104 7.83 -10.91 8.14
CA ARG A 104 9.05 -10.37 7.52
C ARG A 104 9.04 -10.49 6.00
N ILE A 105 8.53 -11.60 5.46
CA ILE A 105 8.40 -11.81 4.01
C ILE A 105 7.36 -10.86 3.42
N VAL A 106 6.18 -10.73 4.03
CA VAL A 106 5.12 -9.79 3.57
C VAL A 106 5.60 -8.35 3.63
N ARG A 107 6.30 -7.95 4.69
CA ARG A 107 6.91 -6.61 4.76
C ARG A 107 7.89 -6.39 3.60
N LEU A 108 8.75 -7.35 3.30
CA LEU A 108 9.67 -7.26 2.17
C LEU A 108 8.94 -7.15 0.83
N ILE A 109 7.86 -7.92 0.66
CA ILE A 109 6.99 -7.84 -0.52
C ILE A 109 6.40 -6.43 -0.66
N ASP A 110 5.81 -5.88 0.40
CA ASP A 110 5.18 -4.57 0.39
C ASP A 110 6.18 -3.45 0.17
N MET A 111 7.38 -3.53 0.76
CA MET A 111 8.45 -2.59 0.45
C MET A 111 8.80 -2.63 -1.05
N GLY A 112 8.86 -3.83 -1.64
CA GLY A 112 9.06 -4.01 -3.08
C GLY A 112 7.97 -3.37 -3.93
N LEU A 113 6.71 -3.41 -3.49
CA LEU A 113 5.58 -2.77 -4.15
C LEU A 113 5.60 -1.24 -3.99
N LEU A 114 5.91 -0.74 -2.80
CA LEU A 114 5.92 0.68 -2.45
C LEU A 114 7.09 1.44 -3.06
N MET A 115 8.30 0.89 -2.93
CA MET A 115 9.55 1.54 -3.35
C MET A 115 9.96 1.16 -4.78
N GLY A 116 9.50 0.00 -5.25
CA GLY A 116 9.84 -0.54 -6.55
C GLY A 116 9.12 0.14 -7.71
N ALA A 117 9.36 -0.37 -8.92
CA ALA A 117 8.62 -0.02 -10.12
C ALA A 117 7.73 -1.22 -10.48
N PRO A 118 6.51 -0.99 -11.01
CA PRO A 118 5.62 -2.08 -11.37
C PRO A 118 6.27 -2.98 -12.42
N LEU A 119 6.26 -4.29 -12.17
CA LEU A 119 6.70 -5.30 -13.12
C LEU A 119 5.48 -5.98 -13.74
N PRO A 120 5.43 -6.16 -15.08
CA PRO A 120 4.43 -7.02 -15.70
C PRO A 120 4.50 -8.41 -15.07
N SER A 121 3.39 -8.91 -14.54
CA SER A 121 3.30 -10.22 -13.86
C SER A 121 4.23 -10.39 -12.65
N SER A 122 4.39 -9.33 -11.84
CA SER A 122 5.11 -9.45 -10.56
C SER A 122 4.48 -10.50 -9.64
N PRO A 123 5.25 -11.43 -9.06
CA PRO A 123 4.71 -12.39 -8.09
C PRO A 123 4.46 -11.77 -6.72
N LEU A 124 4.91 -10.53 -6.48
CA LEU A 124 4.86 -9.88 -5.17
C LEU A 124 3.43 -9.78 -4.62
N SER A 125 2.51 -9.20 -5.40
CA SER A 125 1.13 -9.01 -4.94
C SER A 125 0.40 -10.35 -4.68
N PRO A 126 0.40 -11.33 -5.61
CA PRO A 126 -0.18 -12.65 -5.33
C PRO A 126 0.46 -13.38 -4.14
N CYS A 127 1.78 -13.27 -3.95
CA CYS A 127 2.45 -13.83 -2.78
C CYS A 127 1.98 -13.15 -1.48
N ALA A 128 1.76 -11.84 -1.48
CA ALA A 128 1.24 -11.12 -0.33
C ALA A 128 -0.15 -11.63 0.06
N SER A 129 -1.03 -11.80 -0.93
CA SER A 129 -2.40 -12.32 -0.75
C SER A 129 -2.41 -13.66 -0.02
N LEU A 130 -1.54 -14.59 -0.43
CA LEU A 130 -1.44 -15.92 0.17
C LEU A 130 -0.89 -15.90 1.60
N LEU A 131 -0.02 -14.94 1.91
CA LEU A 131 0.74 -14.91 3.15
C LEU A 131 0.13 -13.98 4.21
N ASN A 132 -0.73 -13.04 3.82
CA ASN A 132 -1.22 -11.98 4.70
C ASN A 132 -1.90 -12.52 5.97
N SER A 133 -2.74 -13.54 5.83
CA SER A 133 -3.46 -14.14 6.96
C SER A 133 -2.52 -14.69 8.04
N LEU A 134 -1.38 -15.26 7.64
CA LEU A 134 -0.34 -15.75 8.54
C LEU A 134 0.56 -14.63 9.05
N ALA A 135 0.93 -13.67 8.20
CA ALA A 135 1.73 -12.50 8.59
C ALA A 135 1.06 -11.68 9.70
N ARG A 136 -0.25 -11.50 9.59
CA ARG A 136 -1.05 -10.82 10.63
C ARG A 136 -0.92 -11.47 12.00
N LEU A 137 -0.57 -12.77 12.05
CA LEU A 137 -0.45 -13.49 13.31
C LEU A 137 0.80 -13.13 14.14
N ASP A 138 1.73 -12.32 13.61
CA ASP A 138 2.95 -11.92 14.33
C ASP A 138 2.67 -10.90 15.45
N ILE A 139 1.64 -10.07 15.28
CA ILE A 139 1.25 -9.05 16.27
C ILE A 139 0.62 -9.76 17.50
N PRO A 140 1.04 -9.44 18.75
CA PRO A 140 0.40 -9.98 19.95
C PRO A 140 -1.11 -9.76 19.97
N LEU A 141 -1.89 -10.74 20.45
CA LEU A 141 -3.37 -10.65 20.50
C LEU A 141 -3.85 -9.41 21.26
N GLU A 142 -3.10 -8.97 22.28
CA GLU A 142 -3.36 -7.78 23.07
C GLU A 142 -3.28 -6.48 22.23
N GLU A 143 -2.37 -6.43 21.25
CA GLU A 143 -2.20 -5.30 20.32
C GLU A 143 -3.14 -5.37 19.11
N ARG A 144 -3.74 -6.55 18.84
CA ARG A 144 -4.76 -6.71 17.79
C ARG A 144 -6.09 -6.05 18.15
N GLY A 145 -6.24 -5.53 19.36
CA GLY A 145 -7.42 -4.78 19.80
C GLY A 145 -8.69 -5.61 19.66
N LEU A 146 -8.97 -6.44 20.67
CA LEU A 146 -10.28 -7.11 20.84
C LEU A 146 -11.42 -6.12 21.19
N ASN A 147 -11.10 -4.84 21.34
CA ASN A 147 -12.09 -3.78 21.35
C ASN A 147 -12.24 -3.29 19.92
N ASP A 148 -12.93 -4.06 19.08
CA ASP A 148 -13.58 -3.45 17.92
C ASP A 148 -14.40 -2.29 18.52
N PRO A 149 -14.24 -1.04 18.04
CA PRO A 149 -15.14 0.01 18.47
C PRO A 149 -16.54 -0.52 18.18
N VAL A 150 -17.36 -0.61 19.24
CA VAL A 150 -18.80 -0.80 19.10
C VAL A 150 -19.21 0.19 18.03
N GLU A 151 -19.75 -0.29 16.91
CA GLU A 151 -20.29 0.58 15.87
C GLU A 151 -21.27 1.52 16.58
N ASP A 152 -20.81 2.74 16.86
CA ASP A 152 -21.62 3.74 17.52
C ASP A 152 -22.62 4.17 16.46
N GLN A 153 -23.80 3.55 16.48
CA GLN A 153 -24.97 3.94 15.71
C GLN A 153 -25.54 5.26 16.24
N GLN A 154 -24.68 6.24 16.53
CA GLN A 154 -25.12 7.58 16.87
C GLN A 154 -25.53 8.27 15.57
N GLU A 155 -26.84 8.39 15.40
CA GLU A 155 -27.45 9.32 14.46
C GLU A 155 -26.84 10.71 14.68
N PHE A 156 -26.00 11.14 13.75
CA PHE A 156 -25.40 12.47 13.78
C PHE A 156 -26.44 13.51 13.35
N GLN A 157 -26.62 14.55 14.17
CA GLN A 157 -27.31 15.76 13.76
C GLN A 157 -26.33 16.66 13.00
N ASP A 158 -26.56 16.81 11.70
CA ASP A 158 -25.81 17.71 10.82
C ASP A 158 -25.87 19.16 11.29
N THR A 159 -24.74 19.70 11.72
CA THR A 159 -24.52 21.16 11.80
C THR A 159 -23.38 21.56 10.88
N PHE A 160 -23.49 21.21 9.60
CA PHE A 160 -22.71 21.87 8.55
C PHE A 160 -23.66 22.68 7.68
N ASN A 161 -23.60 24.01 7.83
CA ASN A 161 -24.37 24.93 7.02
C ASN A 161 -23.71 25.04 5.64
N VAL A 162 -23.83 23.99 4.83
CA VAL A 162 -23.63 24.08 3.39
C VAL A 162 -24.83 24.86 2.89
N GLN A 163 -24.65 26.15 2.62
CA GLN A 163 -25.62 26.91 1.83
C GLN A 163 -25.72 26.25 0.47
N GLU A 164 -26.66 25.31 0.39
CA GLU A 164 -27.49 24.96 -0.75
C GLU A 164 -26.79 25.11 -2.11
N LEU A 165 -26.05 24.05 -2.49
CA LEU A 165 -26.19 23.50 -3.85
C LEU A 165 -27.56 22.80 -3.98
N GLN A 166 -28.62 23.40 -3.44
CA GLN A 166 -29.98 23.07 -3.84
C GLN A 166 -30.24 23.85 -5.11
N ASN A 167 -29.87 23.24 -6.23
CA ASN A 167 -30.62 23.44 -7.46
C ASN A 167 -30.43 22.23 -8.37
N GLN A 168 -31.52 21.46 -8.41
CA GLN A 168 -32.06 20.70 -9.53
C GLN A 168 -31.61 19.24 -9.70
N ASN A 169 -32.61 18.39 -9.43
CA ASN A 169 -32.83 17.00 -9.84
C ASN A 169 -32.20 15.89 -8.98
N GLU A 170 -33.08 15.37 -8.11
CA GLU A 170 -33.08 14.05 -7.50
C GLU A 170 -32.44 12.97 -8.40
N ASN A 171 -31.41 12.29 -7.89
CA ASN A 171 -30.94 10.97 -8.33
C ASN A 171 -30.93 10.69 -9.85
N VAL A 172 -30.52 11.64 -10.69
CA VAL A 172 -30.32 11.38 -12.11
C VAL A 172 -28.91 10.87 -12.32
N ILE A 173 -28.78 9.61 -12.71
CA ILE A 173 -27.53 9.09 -13.27
C ILE A 173 -27.36 9.78 -14.64
N HIS A 174 -26.33 10.62 -14.75
CA HIS A 174 -26.04 11.33 -16.00
C HIS A 174 -25.58 10.34 -17.06
N ALA A 175 -26.08 10.46 -18.30
CA ALA A 175 -25.43 9.79 -19.40
C ALA A 175 -23.98 10.30 -19.50
N VAL A 176 -23.04 9.43 -19.90
CA VAL A 176 -21.61 9.79 -20.02
C VAL A 176 -21.40 11.02 -20.92
N THR A 177 -22.21 11.16 -21.97
CA THR A 177 -22.21 12.33 -22.86
C THR A 177 -22.62 13.61 -22.16
N ASP A 178 -23.66 13.55 -21.33
CA ASP A 178 -24.19 14.71 -20.62
C ASP A 178 -23.21 15.12 -19.53
N PHE A 179 -22.65 14.15 -18.80
CA PHE A 179 -21.58 14.41 -17.84
C PHE A 179 -20.37 15.10 -18.50
N PHE A 180 -19.97 14.64 -19.69
CA PHE A 180 -18.85 15.26 -20.42
C PHE A 180 -19.17 16.70 -20.86
N MET A 181 -20.32 16.92 -21.49
CA MET A 181 -20.71 18.23 -22.03
C MET A 181 -21.03 19.24 -20.92
N ASP A 182 -21.72 18.80 -19.88
CA ASP A 182 -22.24 19.70 -18.86
C ASP A 182 -21.28 19.96 -17.71
N HIS A 183 -20.33 19.06 -17.45
CA HIS A 183 -19.41 19.21 -16.32
C HIS A 183 -17.94 19.22 -16.74
N ILE A 184 -17.47 18.21 -17.47
CA ILE A 184 -16.04 18.12 -17.84
C ILE A 184 -15.62 19.29 -18.75
N MET A 185 -16.37 19.58 -19.82
CA MET A 185 -16.03 20.67 -20.74
C MET A 185 -16.15 22.06 -20.10
N LYS A 186 -17.00 22.21 -19.08
CA LYS A 186 -17.22 23.49 -18.37
C LYS A 186 -16.33 23.65 -17.14
N LEU A 187 -15.60 22.61 -16.73
CA LEU A 187 -14.82 22.55 -15.49
C LEU A 187 -15.69 22.84 -14.24
N GLU A 188 -16.92 22.33 -14.24
CA GLU A 188 -17.90 22.53 -13.17
C GLU A 188 -17.95 21.31 -12.24
N PRO A 189 -17.75 21.48 -10.91
CA PRO A 189 -17.91 20.39 -9.96
C PRO A 189 -19.35 19.88 -9.90
N VAL A 190 -19.52 18.57 -9.80
CA VAL A 190 -20.82 17.91 -9.71
C VAL A 190 -20.82 16.79 -8.69
N LYS A 191 -21.92 16.62 -7.95
CA LYS A 191 -22.16 15.47 -7.07
C LYS A 191 -22.96 14.42 -7.81
N LEU A 192 -22.37 13.25 -8.06
CA LEU A 192 -23.02 12.12 -8.71
C LEU A 192 -23.68 11.21 -7.65
N LEU A 193 -24.98 10.98 -7.77
CA LEU A 193 -25.76 10.10 -6.89
C LEU A 193 -26.16 8.83 -7.63
N GLY A 194 -26.37 7.72 -6.90
CA GLY A 194 -26.80 6.44 -7.47
C GLY A 194 -25.71 5.65 -8.23
N VAL A 195 -24.54 6.25 -8.45
CA VAL A 195 -23.45 5.63 -9.24
C VAL A 195 -22.78 4.49 -8.48
N LEU A 196 -22.63 4.61 -7.16
CA LEU A 196 -21.83 3.68 -6.35
C LEU A 196 -22.69 2.63 -5.64
N ASP A 197 -24.01 2.73 -5.69
CA ASP A 197 -24.96 1.95 -4.86
C ASP A 197 -24.79 0.42 -4.98
N HIS A 198 -24.21 -0.04 -6.09
CA HIS A 198 -23.97 -1.45 -6.37
C HIS A 198 -22.60 -1.96 -5.88
N TRP A 199 -21.71 -1.09 -5.37
CA TRP A 199 -20.38 -1.49 -4.89
C TRP A 199 -20.47 -2.40 -3.66
N PRO A 200 -19.85 -3.59 -3.69
CA PRO A 200 -19.69 -4.42 -2.50
C PRO A 200 -19.04 -3.69 -1.32
N ALA A 201 -18.13 -2.76 -1.61
CA ALA A 201 -17.40 -1.97 -0.62
C ALA A 201 -18.33 -1.25 0.37
N LEU A 202 -19.50 -0.77 -0.05
CA LEU A 202 -20.44 -0.02 0.80
C LEU A 202 -20.89 -0.81 2.03
N HIS A 203 -21.00 -2.14 1.91
CA HIS A 203 -21.41 -3.03 2.99
C HIS A 203 -20.28 -3.91 3.53
N LYS A 204 -19.29 -4.26 2.71
CA LYS A 204 -18.16 -5.12 3.12
C LYS A 204 -17.09 -4.36 3.90
N TRP A 205 -16.78 -3.12 3.54
CA TRP A 205 -15.62 -2.42 4.10
C TRP A 205 -15.92 -1.88 5.51
N ASN A 206 -15.70 -2.73 6.50
CA ASN A 206 -15.61 -2.38 7.91
C ASN A 206 -14.20 -2.70 8.45
N LEU A 207 -13.87 -2.23 9.66
CA LEU A 207 -12.54 -2.44 10.25
C LEU A 207 -12.18 -3.92 10.35
N GLY A 208 -13.13 -4.79 10.75
CA GLY A 208 -12.92 -6.24 10.83
C GLY A 208 -12.58 -6.85 9.47
N TYR A 209 -13.28 -6.46 8.42
CA TYR A 209 -13.02 -6.89 7.04
C TYR A 209 -11.61 -6.47 6.59
N LEU A 210 -11.25 -5.20 6.73
CA LEU A 210 -9.95 -4.68 6.32
C LEU A 210 -8.80 -5.34 7.08
N ARG A 211 -8.96 -5.53 8.40
CA ARG A 211 -8.00 -6.28 9.22
C ARG A 211 -7.86 -7.73 8.76
N ASN A 212 -8.96 -8.43 8.51
CA ASN A 212 -8.93 -9.81 8.05
C ASN A 212 -8.29 -9.96 6.65
N LEU A 213 -8.63 -9.06 5.74
CA LEU A 213 -8.15 -9.10 4.36
C LEU A 213 -6.69 -8.68 4.23
N ALA A 214 -6.27 -7.64 4.95
CA ALA A 214 -5.01 -6.94 4.69
C ALA A 214 -4.25 -6.47 5.94
N GLY A 215 -4.62 -6.93 7.14
CA GLY A 215 -4.02 -6.48 8.40
C GLY A 215 -2.50 -6.61 8.49
N GLY A 216 -1.90 -7.62 7.86
CA GLY A 216 -0.45 -7.83 7.81
C GLY A 216 0.28 -7.00 6.73
N ARG A 217 -0.45 -6.28 5.87
CA ARG A 217 0.12 -5.48 4.79
C ARG A 217 0.72 -4.18 5.33
N THR A 218 1.90 -3.81 4.85
CA THR A 218 2.57 -2.56 5.21
C THR A 218 2.04 -1.41 4.37
N VAL A 219 1.58 -0.33 5.00
CA VAL A 219 0.98 0.85 4.36
C VAL A 219 1.69 2.14 4.80
N PRO A 220 1.75 3.16 3.92
CA PRO A 220 2.27 4.48 4.28
C PRO A 220 1.22 5.30 5.01
N ILE A 221 1.60 5.83 6.18
CA ILE A 221 0.74 6.65 7.03
C ILE A 221 1.38 8.02 7.20
N GLU A 222 0.64 9.07 6.87
CA GLU A 222 0.98 10.44 7.24
C GLU A 222 0.64 10.67 8.71
N VAL A 223 1.60 11.15 9.50
CA VAL A 223 1.44 11.44 10.92
C VAL A 223 1.60 12.93 11.15
N GLY A 224 0.60 13.56 11.76
CA GLY A 224 0.55 15.01 11.99
C GLY A 224 -0.68 15.65 11.36
N ALA A 225 -1.00 16.88 11.76
CA ALA A 225 -2.25 17.52 11.38
C ALA A 225 -2.33 17.86 9.88
N ARG A 226 -1.22 18.30 9.29
CA ARG A 226 -1.11 18.67 7.88
C ARG A 226 0.28 18.36 7.35
N TYR A 227 0.39 17.96 6.08
CA TYR A 227 1.67 17.79 5.39
C TYR A 227 2.52 19.07 5.26
N THR A 228 1.94 20.22 5.60
CA THR A 228 2.63 21.52 5.63
C THR A 228 3.29 21.84 6.97
N ASP A 229 3.04 21.04 8.00
CA ASP A 229 3.49 21.31 9.36
C ASP A 229 4.89 20.71 9.61
N ASN A 230 5.68 21.35 10.48
CA ASN A 230 7.08 20.95 10.72
C ASN A 230 7.22 19.61 11.46
N ASP A 231 6.17 19.17 12.16
CA ASP A 231 6.09 17.92 12.88
C ASP A 231 5.46 16.79 12.05
N TRP A 232 5.14 17.05 10.77
CA TRP A 232 4.65 16.02 9.87
C TRP A 232 5.73 14.99 9.57
N ALA A 233 5.32 13.72 9.58
CA ALA A 233 6.17 12.59 9.25
C ALA A 233 5.40 11.55 8.43
N GLN A 234 6.15 10.62 7.84
CA GLN A 234 5.60 9.41 7.25
C GLN A 234 6.12 8.19 7.98
N GLU A 235 5.22 7.26 8.27
CA GLU A 235 5.53 5.97 8.85
C GLU A 235 5.10 4.84 7.91
N LEU A 236 5.85 3.74 7.94
CA LEU A 236 5.52 2.49 7.26
C LEU A 236 5.21 1.44 8.32
N ILE A 237 3.92 1.22 8.56
CA ILE A 237 3.40 0.28 9.56
C ILE A 237 2.41 -0.68 8.92
N THR A 238 2.08 -1.76 9.62
CA THR A 238 1.02 -2.66 9.14
C THR A 238 -0.35 -2.02 9.22
N LEU A 239 -1.29 -2.43 8.37
CA LEU A 239 -2.68 -1.96 8.41
C LEU A 239 -3.34 -2.25 9.77
N ASP A 240 -3.04 -3.39 10.39
CA ASP A 240 -3.50 -3.69 11.76
C ASP A 240 -2.98 -2.67 12.77
N GLN A 241 -1.68 -2.36 12.74
CA GLN A 241 -1.08 -1.34 13.60
C GLN A 241 -1.69 0.04 13.35
N TYR A 242 -1.92 0.39 12.08
CA TYR A 242 -2.56 1.65 11.73
C TYR A 242 -3.97 1.75 12.35
N ILE A 243 -4.79 0.72 12.16
CA ILE A 243 -6.14 0.68 12.70
C ILE A 243 -6.11 0.74 14.23
N SER A 244 -5.25 -0.06 14.89
CA SER A 244 -5.14 -0.05 16.35
C SER A 244 -4.68 1.30 16.92
N ARG A 245 -3.70 1.95 16.29
CA ARG A 245 -3.02 3.14 16.84
C ARG A 245 -3.69 4.46 16.50
N TYR A 246 -4.29 4.59 15.31
CA TYR A 246 -4.79 5.87 14.82
C TYR A 246 -6.29 5.89 14.58
N VAL A 247 -6.91 4.73 14.32
CA VAL A 247 -8.35 4.66 14.04
C VAL A 247 -9.14 4.30 15.29
N ALA A 248 -8.72 3.26 16.02
CA ALA A 248 -9.38 2.80 17.24
C ALA A 248 -9.00 3.64 18.48
N GLN A 249 -7.78 4.19 18.49
CA GLN A 249 -7.28 5.06 19.56
C GLN A 249 -6.96 6.42 18.96
N THR A 250 -7.78 7.44 19.23
CA THR A 250 -7.57 8.80 18.70
C THR A 250 -6.78 9.68 19.67
N THR A 251 -5.86 9.09 20.44
CA THR A 251 -5.01 9.80 21.39
C THR A 251 -3.64 10.06 20.78
N GLY A 252 -3.33 11.32 20.47
CA GLY A 252 -2.05 11.72 19.88
C GLY A 252 -2.22 12.41 18.52
N PRO A 253 -1.13 12.59 17.75
CA PRO A 253 -1.20 13.18 16.42
C PRO A 253 -2.04 12.29 15.48
N PRO A 254 -2.85 12.88 14.57
CA PRO A 254 -3.67 12.11 13.66
C PRO A 254 -2.80 11.33 12.68
N GLY A 255 -3.25 10.13 12.33
CA GLY A 255 -2.65 9.28 11.32
C GLY A 255 -3.59 9.10 10.13
N TYR A 256 -3.11 9.39 8.92
CA TYR A 256 -3.91 9.36 7.71
C TYR A 256 -3.24 8.52 6.62
N LEU A 257 -3.91 7.45 6.19
CA LEU A 257 -3.56 6.74 4.97
C LEU A 257 -4.12 7.57 3.80
N ALA A 258 -3.30 8.45 3.25
CA ALA A 258 -3.69 9.38 2.21
C ALA A 258 -2.95 9.11 0.90
N GLN A 259 -3.64 9.34 -0.23
CA GLN A 259 -3.05 9.32 -1.57
C GLN A 259 -2.24 8.05 -1.90
N HIS A 260 -2.64 6.91 -1.37
CA HIS A 260 -1.94 5.65 -1.60
C HIS A 260 -2.67 4.79 -2.63
N GLN A 261 -1.94 4.15 -3.56
CA GLN A 261 -2.46 3.18 -4.52
C GLN A 261 -2.73 1.84 -3.84
N LEU A 262 -3.57 1.87 -2.80
CA LEU A 262 -3.85 0.74 -1.92
C LEU A 262 -4.44 -0.45 -2.69
N LEU A 263 -5.24 -0.18 -3.72
CA LEU A 263 -5.91 -1.19 -4.53
C LEU A 263 -4.94 -1.89 -5.50
N ASP A 264 -3.86 -1.22 -5.93
CA ASP A 264 -2.80 -1.86 -6.70
C ASP A 264 -1.95 -2.78 -5.80
N GLN A 265 -1.74 -2.37 -4.56
CA GLN A 265 -1.04 -3.17 -3.55
C GLN A 265 -1.87 -4.37 -3.08
N ILE A 266 -3.18 -4.19 -2.90
CA ILE A 266 -4.13 -5.17 -2.36
C ILE A 266 -5.25 -5.36 -3.40
N PRO A 267 -5.01 -6.13 -4.47
CA PRO A 267 -5.94 -6.27 -5.59
C PRO A 267 -7.28 -6.90 -5.18
N GLU A 268 -7.36 -7.60 -4.06
CA GLU A 268 -8.61 -8.15 -3.53
C GLU A 268 -9.62 -7.06 -3.15
N LEU A 269 -9.17 -5.82 -2.93
CA LEU A 269 -10.05 -4.66 -2.74
C LEU A 269 -10.70 -4.21 -4.06
N LEU A 270 -10.12 -4.53 -5.22
CA LEU A 270 -10.72 -4.22 -6.52
C LEU A 270 -11.97 -5.06 -6.78
N ASP A 271 -12.07 -6.26 -6.19
CA ASP A 271 -13.28 -7.10 -6.30
C ASP A 271 -14.51 -6.44 -5.65
N ASP A 272 -14.30 -5.41 -4.83
CA ASP A 272 -15.34 -4.71 -4.08
C ASP A 272 -15.80 -3.40 -4.72
N ILE A 273 -15.19 -2.98 -5.83
CA ILE A 273 -15.52 -1.74 -6.52
C ILE A 273 -15.61 -1.94 -8.03
N ILE A 274 -16.28 -1.01 -8.70
CA ILE A 274 -16.30 -0.92 -10.16
C ILE A 274 -15.96 0.52 -10.53
N VAL A 275 -14.91 0.70 -11.32
CA VAL A 275 -14.49 2.03 -11.79
C VAL A 275 -15.64 2.64 -12.60
N PRO A 276 -16.18 3.82 -12.21
CA PRO A 276 -17.29 4.44 -12.93
C PRO A 276 -16.92 4.74 -14.39
N ASP A 277 -17.89 4.57 -15.31
CA ASP A 277 -17.67 4.79 -16.75
C ASP A 277 -17.12 6.18 -17.08
N TYR A 278 -17.51 7.20 -16.30
CA TYR A 278 -17.03 8.57 -16.42
C TYR A 278 -15.50 8.71 -16.34
N CYS A 279 -14.82 7.82 -15.61
CA CYS A 279 -13.36 7.82 -15.46
C CYS A 279 -12.62 7.48 -16.76
N HIS A 280 -13.30 6.88 -17.74
CA HIS A 280 -12.72 6.47 -19.02
C HIS A 280 -12.85 7.54 -20.12
N LEU A 281 -13.31 8.74 -19.78
CA LEU A 281 -13.35 9.89 -20.71
C LEU A 281 -11.96 10.48 -20.99
N GLY A 282 -10.95 10.11 -20.20
CA GLY A 282 -9.56 10.53 -20.38
C GLY A 282 -8.79 9.68 -21.41
N ASN A 283 -7.58 10.12 -21.74
CA ASN A 283 -6.69 9.42 -22.70
C ASN A 283 -5.83 8.32 -22.05
N THR A 284 -5.94 8.14 -20.74
CA THR A 284 -5.13 7.20 -19.95
C THR A 284 -6.01 6.43 -19.00
N GLU A 285 -5.55 5.23 -18.61
CA GLU A 285 -6.21 4.45 -17.57
C GLU A 285 -6.33 5.26 -16.26
N PRO A 286 -7.47 5.16 -15.57
CA PRO A 286 -7.70 5.88 -14.33
C PRO A 286 -6.79 5.36 -13.22
N ARG A 287 -6.25 6.28 -12.41
CA ARG A 287 -5.40 5.94 -11.27
C ARG A 287 -6.22 5.90 -10.00
N LEU A 288 -6.20 4.77 -9.31
CA LEU A 288 -7.00 4.54 -8.12
C LEU A 288 -6.17 4.80 -6.86
N HIS A 289 -6.62 5.76 -6.06
CA HIS A 289 -6.03 6.03 -4.75
C HIS A 289 -7.08 5.79 -3.66
N ALA A 290 -6.62 5.42 -2.48
CA ALA A 290 -7.44 5.25 -1.30
C ALA A 290 -7.11 6.34 -0.27
N TRP A 291 -8.14 6.77 0.43
CA TRP A 291 -8.06 7.63 1.61
C TRP A 291 -8.76 6.92 2.75
N PHE A 292 -8.04 6.67 3.85
CA PHE A 292 -8.57 6.03 5.03
C PHE A 292 -7.99 6.73 6.26
N GLY A 293 -8.87 7.28 7.10
CA GLY A 293 -8.53 8.16 8.21
C GLY A 293 -9.59 8.13 9.32
N PRO A 294 -9.22 8.40 10.58
CA PRO A 294 -10.19 8.68 11.63
C PRO A 294 -10.90 10.02 11.40
N LYS A 295 -11.93 10.28 12.20
CA LYS A 295 -12.59 11.59 12.23
C LYS A 295 -11.58 12.71 12.45
N GLY A 296 -11.67 13.75 11.62
CA GLY A 296 -10.86 14.97 11.76
C GLY A 296 -9.56 14.99 10.95
N THR A 297 -9.27 13.99 10.13
CA THR A 297 -8.18 14.10 9.14
C THR A 297 -8.44 15.24 8.17
N VAL A 298 -7.40 16.02 7.87
CA VAL A 298 -7.49 17.19 7.00
C VAL A 298 -6.54 17.04 5.83
N SER A 299 -7.06 17.15 4.62
CA SER A 299 -6.28 17.49 3.43
C SER A 299 -6.38 19.00 3.21
N PRO A 300 -5.29 19.78 3.40
CA PRO A 300 -5.25 21.21 3.10
C PRO A 300 -5.77 21.55 1.70
N LEU A 301 -6.21 22.80 1.50
CA LEU A 301 -6.64 23.28 0.18
C LEU A 301 -5.49 23.19 -0.84
N HIS A 302 -5.71 22.47 -1.93
CA HIS A 302 -4.76 22.30 -3.04
C HIS A 302 -5.51 22.09 -4.36
N HIS A 303 -4.76 21.97 -5.46
CA HIS A 303 -5.27 21.54 -6.76
C HIS A 303 -4.51 20.31 -7.23
N ASP A 304 -5.22 19.43 -7.94
CA ASP A 304 -4.65 18.29 -8.64
C ASP A 304 -4.40 18.64 -10.12
N PRO A 305 -3.40 18.01 -10.77
CA PRO A 305 -3.14 18.23 -12.18
C PRO A 305 -4.14 17.51 -13.11
N ASP A 306 -4.86 16.50 -12.60
CA ASP A 306 -5.79 15.66 -13.36
C ASP A 306 -7.24 15.89 -12.89
N HIS A 307 -8.21 15.51 -13.74
CA HIS A 307 -9.61 15.38 -13.31
C HIS A 307 -9.74 14.26 -12.28
N ASN A 308 -10.63 14.43 -11.30
CA ASN A 308 -10.81 13.49 -10.21
C ASN A 308 -12.29 13.19 -9.96
N ILE A 309 -12.59 11.93 -9.61
CA ILE A 309 -13.89 11.50 -9.07
C ILE A 309 -13.61 10.91 -7.70
N LEU A 310 -14.03 11.63 -6.65
CA LEU A 310 -13.94 11.17 -5.28
C LEU A 310 -15.17 10.32 -4.91
N ALA A 311 -14.94 9.05 -4.63
CA ALA A 311 -15.97 8.10 -4.21
C ALA A 311 -15.97 7.94 -2.68
N GLN A 312 -17.08 8.24 -2.02
CA GLN A 312 -17.25 8.07 -0.57
C GLN A 312 -17.87 6.69 -0.28
N VAL A 313 -17.18 5.83 0.48
CA VAL A 313 -17.64 4.46 0.81
C VAL A 313 -18.20 4.36 2.23
N ARG A 314 -17.53 4.98 3.21
CA ARG A 314 -17.98 5.06 4.61
C ARG A 314 -17.96 6.53 5.01
N GLU A 315 -19.06 7.05 5.55
CA GLU A 315 -19.18 8.46 5.92
C GLU A 315 -18.66 8.78 7.34
N ARG A 316 -18.75 10.09 7.67
CA ARG A 316 -17.98 10.94 8.59
C ARG A 316 -18.33 10.84 10.08
#